data_AF-A0A3D3TNA9-F1
#
_entry.id   AF-A0A3D3TNA9-F1
#
_cell.length_a   1.000
_cell.length_b   1.000
_cell.length_c   1.000
_cell.angle_alpha   90.00
_cell.angle_beta   90.00
_cell.angle_gamma   90.00
#
_symmetry.space_group_name_H-M   'P 1'
#
loop_
_entity.id
_entity.type
_entity.pdbx_description
1 polymer ?
#
loop_
_entity_poly.entity_id
_entity_poly.type
_entity_poly.pdbx_seq_one_letter_code
_entity_poly.pdbx_strand_id
1 'polypeptide(L)'
;PQARSGILNAISLGTNRIVGGTMVVLMIAGGATMIPQSIFDPVRPLTAAIAGEMGEVELASTHYFALFMIGVVLLMISLIFTVTAMRLKRGMRR
;
A
#
# COMPACT_ATOMS: atom_id res chain seq x y z
N PRO A 1 18.97 23.99 14.14
CA PRO A 1 18.65 24.15 12.69
C PRO A 1 18.82 22.87 11.84
N GLN A 2 19.89 22.08 12.03
CA GLN A 2 20.12 20.83 11.28
C GLN A 2 19.16 19.67 11.61
N ALA A 3 18.47 19.73 12.77
CA ALA A 3 17.51 18.70 13.18
C ALA A 3 16.21 18.70 12.34
N ARG A 4 15.79 19.85 11.77
CA ARG A 4 14.53 19.95 11.01
C ARG A 4 14.54 19.13 9.72
N SER A 5 15.67 19.10 9.00
CA SER A 5 15.81 18.26 7.79
C SER A 5 15.88 16.77 8.12
N GLY A 6 16.47 16.41 9.27
CA GLY A 6 16.50 15.02 9.75
C GLY A 6 15.09 14.48 10.06
N ILE A 7 14.28 15.26 10.79
CA ILE A 7 12.91 14.88 11.16
C ILE A 7 12.02 14.73 9.91
N LEU A 8 12.07 15.69 8.97
CA LEU A 8 11.29 15.61 7.73
C LEU A 8 11.64 14.38 6.89
N ASN A 9 12.92 14.00 6.82
CA ASN A 9 13.34 12.80 6.12
C ASN A 9 12.91 11.52 6.85
N ALA A 10 12.98 11.49 8.19
CA ALA A 10 12.52 10.36 8.99
C ALA A 10 11.01 10.12 8.85
N ILE A 11 10.19 11.19 8.78
CA ILE A 11 8.75 11.08 8.55
C ILE A 11 8.46 10.52 7.15
N SER A 12 9.08 11.08 6.10
CA SER A 12 8.91 10.55 4.74
C SER A 12 9.32 9.07 4.62
N LEU A 13 10.42 8.68 5.28
CA LEU A 13 10.91 7.31 5.28
C LEU A 13 9.98 6.37 6.07
N GLY A 14 9.46 6.83 7.21
CA GLY A 14 8.50 6.11 8.04
C GLY A 14 7.18 5.85 7.30
N THR A 15 6.63 6.85 6.61
CA THR A 15 5.42 6.69 5.79
C THR A 15 5.60 5.62 4.72
N ASN A 16 6.71 5.65 3.98
CA ASN A 16 6.99 4.65 2.95
C ASN A 16 7.15 3.23 3.54
N ARG A 17 7.75 3.10 4.73
CA ARG A 17 7.89 1.81 5.42
C ARG A 17 6.55 1.26 5.91
N ILE A 18 5.62 2.12 6.37
CA ILE A 18 4.28 1.68 6.79
C ILE A 18 3.48 1.20 5.58
N VAL A 19 3.60 1.88 4.44
CA VAL A 19 2.98 1.43 3.17
C VAL A 19 3.53 0.06 2.75
N GLY A 20 4.83 -0.20 2.95
CA GLY A 20 5.43 -1.52 2.73
C GLY A 20 5.15 -2.56 3.82
N GLY A 21 4.84 -2.11 5.05
CA GLY A 21 4.51 -2.92 6.22
C GLY A 21 3.06 -3.37 6.20
N THR A 22 2.68 -4.08 5.15
CA THR A 22 1.29 -4.44 4.82
C THR A 22 0.65 -5.36 5.87
N MET A 23 1.46 -6.06 6.68
CA MET A 23 0.98 -6.88 7.81
C MET A 23 0.39 -6.06 8.95
N VAL A 24 0.99 -4.91 9.29
CA VAL A 24 0.46 -4.04 10.36
C VAL A 24 -0.87 -3.44 9.91
N VAL A 25 -0.94 -3.01 8.64
CA VAL A 25 -2.16 -2.45 8.06
C VAL A 25 -3.29 -3.48 8.06
N LEU A 26 -2.99 -4.73 7.69
CA LEU A 26 -3.98 -5.82 7.74
C LEU A 26 -4.50 -6.06 9.16
N MET A 27 -3.61 -6.13 10.16
CA MET A 27 -4.01 -6.38 11.54
C MET A 27 -4.89 -5.27 12.11
N ILE A 28 -4.66 -4.01 11.73
CA ILE A 28 -5.49 -2.88 12.16
C ILE A 28 -6.83 -2.84 11.39
N ALA A 29 -6.81 -3.19 10.10
CA ALA A 29 -7.99 -3.14 9.24
C ALA A 29 -8.95 -4.33 9.43
N GLY A 30 -8.56 -5.37 10.17
CA GLY A 30 -9.39 -6.53 10.50
C GLY A 30 -9.43 -7.62 9.42
N GLY A 31 -9.06 -7.32 8.18
CA GLY A 31 -8.78 -8.34 7.15
C GLY A 31 -9.97 -9.09 6.58
N ALA A 32 -11.20 -8.64 6.81
CA ALA A 32 -12.40 -9.29 6.30
C ALA A 32 -12.58 -9.06 4.80
N THR A 33 -12.91 -10.14 4.06
CA THR A 33 -13.24 -10.10 2.63
C THR A 33 -14.71 -9.71 2.42
N MET A 34 -15.07 -8.50 2.85
CA MET A 34 -16.41 -7.95 2.71
C MET A 34 -16.37 -6.57 2.06
N ILE A 35 -17.44 -6.21 1.33
CA ILE A 35 -17.59 -4.87 0.77
C ILE A 35 -18.06 -3.95 1.90
N PRO A 36 -17.22 -3.01 2.38
CA PRO A 36 -17.57 -2.14 3.49
C PRO A 36 -18.79 -1.29 3.12
N GLN A 37 -19.78 -1.24 4.00
CA GLN A 37 -20.96 -0.38 3.90
C GLN A 37 -20.80 0.89 4.78
N SER A 38 -19.88 0.85 5.74
CA SER A 38 -19.59 1.90 6.71
C SER A 38 -18.08 2.12 6.88
N ILE A 39 -17.70 3.29 7.42
CA ILE A 39 -16.30 3.67 7.69
C ILE A 39 -15.64 2.87 8.83
N PHE A 40 -16.44 2.15 9.61
CA PHE A 40 -15.97 1.29 10.70
C PHE A 40 -15.90 -0.19 10.31
N ASP A 41 -16.27 -0.53 9.07
CA ASP A 41 -16.25 -1.91 8.63
C ASP A 41 -14.81 -2.36 8.37
N PRO A 42 -14.50 -3.63 8.68
CA PRO A 42 -13.19 -4.18 8.41
C PRO A 42 -12.93 -4.22 6.91
N VAL A 43 -11.70 -3.88 6.53
CA VAL A 43 -11.26 -3.87 5.13
C VAL A 43 -10.05 -4.77 4.97
N ARG A 44 -9.94 -5.39 3.80
CA ARG A 44 -8.78 -6.18 3.43
C ARG A 44 -7.90 -5.38 2.48
N PRO A 45 -6.66 -5.00 2.88
CA PRO A 45 -5.74 -4.34 1.96
C PRO A 45 -5.44 -5.21 0.74
N LEU A 46 -5.39 -4.60 -0.44
CA LEU A 46 -5.10 -5.31 -1.70
C LEU A 46 -3.76 -6.07 -1.66
N THR A 47 -2.74 -5.51 -1.00
CA THR A 47 -1.45 -6.20 -0.77
C THR A 47 -1.59 -7.47 0.06
N ALA A 48 -2.50 -7.48 1.04
CA ALA A 48 -2.76 -8.64 1.89
C ALA A 48 -3.66 -9.67 1.19
N ALA A 49 -4.55 -9.22 0.30
CA ALA A 49 -5.27 -10.10 -0.61
C ALA A 49 -4.30 -10.86 -1.52
N ILE A 50 -3.39 -10.15 -2.18
CA ILE A 50 -2.34 -10.73 -3.02
C ILE A 50 -1.49 -11.73 -2.22
N ALA A 51 -0.95 -11.32 -1.07
CA ALA A 51 -0.06 -12.16 -0.28
C ALA A 51 -0.73 -13.43 0.29
N GLY A 52 -2.02 -13.34 0.64
CA GLY A 52 -2.77 -14.46 1.20
C GLY A 52 -3.31 -15.41 0.12
N GLU A 53 -3.88 -14.87 -0.95
CA GLU A 53 -4.58 -15.69 -1.95
C GLU A 53 -3.65 -16.19 -3.06
N MET A 54 -2.60 -15.47 -3.46
CA MET A 54 -1.70 -15.93 -4.53
C MET A 54 -1.00 -17.26 -4.22
N GLY A 55 -0.82 -17.59 -2.94
CA GLY A 55 -0.26 -18.88 -2.52
C GLY A 55 -1.26 -20.03 -2.51
N GLU A 56 -2.57 -19.74 -2.52
CA GLU A 56 -3.65 -20.72 -2.42
C GLU A 56 -4.33 -21.01 -3.77
N VAL A 57 -4.21 -20.12 -4.77
CA VAL A 57 -4.79 -20.36 -6.10
C VAL A 57 -3.97 -21.32 -6.95
N GLU A 58 -4.67 -22.18 -7.69
CA GLU A 58 -4.07 -23.01 -8.73
C GLU A 58 -3.41 -22.15 -9.83
N LEU A 59 -2.17 -22.50 -10.18
CA LEU A 59 -1.44 -21.84 -11.25
C LEU A 59 -2.21 -21.97 -12.58
N ALA A 60 -2.30 -20.86 -13.32
CA ALA A 60 -3.04 -20.72 -14.59
C ALA A 60 -4.58 -20.70 -14.50
N SER A 61 -5.17 -20.55 -13.32
CA SER A 61 -6.60 -20.24 -13.17
C SER A 61 -6.94 -18.78 -13.50
N THR A 62 -8.18 -18.49 -13.90
CA THR A 62 -8.67 -17.10 -14.13
C THR A 62 -8.46 -16.21 -12.89
N HIS A 63 -8.54 -16.78 -11.69
CA HIS A 63 -8.35 -16.09 -10.42
C HIS A 63 -6.89 -15.68 -10.20
N TYR A 64 -5.92 -16.50 -10.64
CA TYR A 64 -4.50 -16.15 -10.62
C TYR A 64 -4.19 -14.92 -11.47
N PHE A 65 -4.74 -14.85 -12.70
CA PHE A 65 -4.58 -13.69 -13.57
C PHE A 65 -5.23 -12.42 -13.00
N ALA A 66 -6.38 -12.56 -12.33
CA ALA A 66 -7.04 -11.45 -11.64
C ALA A 66 -6.17 -10.88 -10.50
N LEU A 67 -5.62 -11.74 -9.64
CA LEU A 67 -4.69 -11.34 -8.57
C LEU A 67 -3.43 -10.68 -9.11
N PHE A 68 -2.88 -11.19 -10.22
CA PHE A 68 -1.72 -10.60 -10.88
C PHE A 68 -2.03 -9.19 -11.39
N MET A 69 -3.18 -9.00 -12.04
CA MET A 69 -3.62 -7.69 -12.51
C MET A 69 -3.83 -6.70 -11.36
N ILE A 70 -4.40 -7.15 -10.24
CA ILE A 70 -4.53 -6.33 -9.02
C ILE A 70 -3.15 -5.89 -8.51
N GLY A 71 -2.14 -6.77 -8.57
CA GLY A 71 -0.75 -6.43 -8.23
C GLY A 71 -0.16 -5.36 -9.14
N VAL A 72 -0.39 -5.43 -10.44
CA VAL A 72 0.04 -4.41 -11.41
C VAL A 72 -0.66 -3.07 -11.15
N VAL A 73 -1.97 -3.08 -10.88
CA VAL A 73 -2.73 -1.87 -10.53
C VAL A 73 -2.18 -1.23 -9.25
N LEU A 74 -1.88 -2.05 -8.24
CA LEU A 74 -1.32 -1.58 -6.98
C LEU A 74 0.06 -0.94 -7.18
N LEU A 75 0.90 -1.55 -8.02
CA LEU A 75 2.20 -0.99 -8.39
C LEU A 75 2.03 0.37 -9.06
N MET A 76 1.08 0.51 -9.99
CA MET A 76 0.81 1.78 -10.68
C MET A 76 0.35 2.86 -9.69
N ILE A 77 -0.56 2.54 -8.78
CA ILE A 77 -1.02 3.46 -7.73
C ILE A 77 0.15 3.89 -6.83
N SER A 78 0.96 2.94 -6.37
CA SER A 78 2.13 3.20 -5.53
C SER A 78 3.18 4.06 -6.23
N LEU A 79 3.43 3.79 -7.52
CA LEU A 79 4.33 4.57 -8.35
C LEU A 79 3.83 6.01 -8.50
N ILE A 80 2.56 6.21 -8.84
CA ILE A 80 1.95 7.54 -8.97
C ILE A 80 2.04 8.31 -7.66
N PHE A 81 1.70 7.68 -6.53
CA PHE A 81 1.79 8.30 -5.22
C PHE A 81 3.23 8.72 -4.88
N THR A 82 4.18 7.81 -5.07
CA THR A 82 5.59 8.07 -4.79
C THR A 82 6.16 9.18 -5.69
N VAL A 83 5.84 9.16 -6.99
CA VAL A 83 6.26 10.19 -7.95
C VAL A 83 5.64 11.54 -7.60
N THR A 84 4.36 11.58 -7.24
CA THR A 84 3.65 12.82 -6.87
C THR A 84 4.25 13.42 -5.60
N ALA A 85 4.50 12.60 -4.58
CA ALA A 85 5.15 13.01 -3.34
C ALA A 85 6.57 13.56 -3.61
N MET A 86 7.34 12.90 -4.47
CA MET A 86 8.67 13.39 -4.87
C MET A 86 8.62 14.73 -5.62
N ARG A 87 7.66 14.90 -6.54
CA ARG A 87 7.49 16.17 -7.28
C ARG A 87 7.09 17.31 -6.35
N LEU A 88 6.16 17.08 -5.43
CA LEU A 88 5.75 18.08 -4.44
C LEU A 88 6.93 18.49 -3.53
N LYS A 89 7.72 17.51 -3.05
CA LYS A 89 8.90 17.78 -2.21
C LYS A 89 10.00 18.57 -2.94
N ARG A 90 10.09 18.44 -4.28
CA ARG A 90 11.02 19.25 -5.09
C ARG A 90 10.58 20.71 -5.25
N GLY A 91 9.27 20.98 -5.28
CA GLY A 91 8.75 22.35 -5.33
C GLY A 91 9.01 23.15 -4.05
N MET A 92 9.00 22.48 -2.90
CA MET A 92 9.18 23.09 -1.57
C MET A 92 10.64 23.28 -1.15
N ARG A 93 11.58 22.98 -2.05
CA ARG A 93 13.04 23.08 -1.82
C ARG A 93 13.70 24.22 -2.61
N ARG A 94 12.89 25.08 -3.24
CA ARG A 94 13.30 26.40 -3.75
C ARG A 94 12.94 27.48 -2.75
#